data_AF-A0A662VQI6-F1
#
_entry.id   AF-A0A662VQI6-F1
#
_cell.length_a   1.000
_cell.length_b   1.000
_cell.length_c   1.000
_cell.angle_alpha   90.00
_cell.angle_beta   90.00
_cell.angle_gamma   90.00
#
_symmetry.space_group_name_H-M   'P 1'
#
loop_
_entity.id
_entity.type
_entity.pdbx_description
1 polymer ?
#
loop_
_entity_poly.entity_id
_entity_poly.type
_entity_poly.pdbx_seq_one_letter_code
_entity_poly.pdbx_strand_id
1 'polypeptide(L)' 'MPTKSIKLTEETYKKLVEIAGKLQSELKKPVSIEDAIKYLLKRRISDLAGSWDVSDEEIHAIKKSLDEGWKTWRSPKSA' A
#
# COMPACT_ATOMS: atom_id res chain seq x y z
N MET A 1 22.83 13.23 11.09
CA MET A 1 22.23 12.42 12.18
C MET A 1 23.20 11.28 12.52
N PRO A 2 23.36 10.90 13.79
CA PRO A 2 24.23 9.78 14.15
C PRO A 2 23.69 8.48 13.53
N THR A 3 24.49 7.83 12.69
CA THR A 3 24.16 6.54 12.08
C THR A 3 24.39 5.43 13.10
N LYS A 4 23.33 4.69 13.44
CA LYS A 4 23.41 3.49 14.26
C LYS A 4 23.57 2.26 13.37
N SER A 5 24.45 1.34 13.76
CA SER A 5 24.60 0.07 13.06
C SER A 5 23.40 -0.85 13.33
N ILE A 6 22.84 -1.42 12.27
CA ILE A 6 21.74 -2.39 12.35
C ILE A 6 22.33 -3.78 12.15
N LYS A 7 22.13 -4.68 13.10
CA LYS A 7 22.50 -6.09 12.96
C LYS A 7 21.36 -6.83 12.28
N LEU A 8 21.69 -7.65 11.28
CA LEU A 8 20.75 -8.50 10.57
C LEU A 8 21.09 -9.97 10.84
N THR A 9 20.06 -10.80 10.96
CA THR A 9 20.25 -12.26 10.92
C THR A 9 20.58 -12.69 9.49
N GLU A 10 21.28 -13.82 9.33
CA GLU A 10 21.60 -14.36 8.02
C GLU A 10 20.35 -14.60 7.17
N GLU A 11 19.27 -15.09 7.79
CA GLU A 11 17.99 -15.34 7.12
C GLU A 11 17.39 -14.04 6.55
N THR A 12 17.41 -12.96 7.33
CA THR A 12 16.92 -11.65 6.89
C THR A 12 17.78 -11.10 5.75
N TYR A 13 19.10 -11.25 5.86
CA TYR A 13 20.03 -10.83 4.80
C TYR A 13 19.75 -11.59 3.49
N LYS A 14 19.58 -12.91 3.55
CA LYS A 14 19.23 -13.73 2.37
C LYS A 14 17.95 -13.26 1.70
N LYS A 15 16.90 -12.99 2.48
CA LYS A 15 15.61 -12.45 1.97
C LYS A 15 15.79 -11.10 1.27
N LEU A 16 16.60 -10.20 1.84
CA LEU A 16 16.88 -8.90 1.22
C LEU A 16 17.64 -9.03 -0.10
N VAL A 17 18.61 -9.95 -0.18
CA VAL A 17 19.35 -10.24 -1.41
C VAL A 17 18.42 -10.82 -2.48
N GLU A 18 17.52 -11.74 -2.11
CA GLU A 18 16.54 -12.30 -3.04
C GLU A 18 15.62 -11.22 -3.63
N ILE A 19 15.13 -10.30 -2.79
CA ILE A 19 14.31 -9.17 -3.21
C ILE A 19 15.10 -8.24 -4.14
N ALA A 20 16.36 -7.94 -3.80
CA ALA A 20 17.23 -7.12 -4.66
C ALA A 20 17.45 -7.77 -6.03
N GLY A 21 17.64 -9.10 -6.08
CA GLY A 21 17.79 -9.84 -7.34
C GLY A 21 16.53 -9.83 -8.21
N LYS A 22 15.34 -9.93 -7.59
CA LYS A 22 14.05 -9.77 -8.28
C LYS A 22 13.91 -8.36 -8.86
N LEU A 23 14.14 -7.33 -8.04
CA LEU A 23 14.10 -5.93 -8.45
C LEU A 23 15.09 -5.61 -9.57
N GLN A 24 16.30 -6.16 -9.52
CA GLN A 24 17.31 -5.98 -10.57
C GLN A 24 16.83 -6.54 -11.90
N SER A 25 16.18 -7.71 -11.88
CA SER A 25 15.63 -8.36 -13.06
C SER A 25 14.47 -7.55 -13.67
N GLU A 26 13.57 -7.04 -12.83
CA GLU A 26 12.41 -6.23 -13.26
C GLU A 26 12.80 -4.85 -13.78
N LEU A 27 13.69 -4.15 -13.06
CA LEU A 27 14.06 -2.77 -13.37
C LEU A 27 15.22 -2.67 -14.37
N LYS A 28 15.85 -3.80 -14.72
CA LYS A 28 17.01 -3.90 -15.62
C LYS A 28 18.14 -2.92 -15.29
N LYS A 29 18.35 -2.66 -14.01
CA LYS A 29 19.39 -1.76 -13.49
C LYS A 29 20.03 -2.35 -12.23
N PRO A 30 21.26 -1.96 -11.86
CA PRO A 30 21.83 -2.33 -10.56
C PRO A 30 20.92 -1.87 -9.41
N VAL A 31 20.71 -2.74 -8.43
CA VAL A 31 19.85 -2.49 -7.27
C VAL A 31 20.67 -2.71 -6.00
N SER A 32 20.60 -1.74 -5.08
CA SER A 32 21.25 -1.84 -3.77
C SER A 32 20.34 -2.49 -2.72
N ILE A 33 20.92 -2.89 -1.59
CA ILE A 33 20.13 -3.32 -0.42
C ILE A 33 19.21 -2.18 0.07
N GLU A 34 19.63 -0.92 -0.06
CA GLU A 34 18.79 0.23 0.30
C GLU A 34 17.55 0.32 -0.59
N ASP A 35 17.68 0.01 -1.88
CA ASP A 35 16.55 -0.03 -2.81
C ASP A 35 15.57 -1.15 -2.45
N ALA A 36 16.07 -2.33 -2.07
CA ALA A 36 15.24 -3.42 -1.56
C ALA A 36 14.48 -3.03 -0.29
N ILE A 37 15.15 -2.33 0.64
CA ILE A 37 14.50 -1.80 1.85
C ILE A 37 13.44 -0.76 1.49
N LYS A 38 13.74 0.19 0.59
CA LYS A 38 12.77 1.21 0.12
C LYS A 38 11.57 0.57 -0.55
N TYR A 39 11.78 -0.51 -1.31
CA TYR A 39 10.71 -1.27 -1.93
C TYR A 39 9.79 -1.91 -0.88
N LEU A 40 10.36 -2.55 0.14
CA LEU A 40 9.60 -3.12 1.25
C LEU A 40 8.87 -2.05 2.09
N LEU A 41 9.47 -0.88 2.28
CA LEU A 41 8.87 0.24 3.01
C LEU A 41 7.75 0.92 2.21
N LYS A 42 7.76 0.81 0.88
CA LYS A 42 6.67 1.28 0.02
C LYS A 42 5.46 0.34 0.15
N ARG A 43 4.74 0.45 1.26
CA ARG A 43 3.33 0.03 1.30
C ARG A 43 2.55 0.93 0.36
N ARG A 44 2.00 0.39 -0.73
CA ARG A 44 1.04 1.13 -1.54
C ARG A 44 -0.35 0.89 -0.95
N ILE A 45 -1.16 1.94 -0.87
CA ILE A 45 -2.57 1.81 -0.45
C ILE A 45 -3.31 0.83 -1.38
N SER A 46 -2.88 0.71 -2.63
CA SER A 46 -3.37 -0.31 -3.58
C SER A 46 -3.12 -1.74 -3.14
N ASP A 47 -2.13 -2.01 -2.30
CA ASP A 47 -1.87 -3.35 -1.79
C ASP A 47 -2.95 -3.80 -0.77
N LEU A 48 -3.79 -2.86 -0.32
CA LEU A 48 -4.99 -3.11 0.50
C LEU A 48 -6.27 -3.22 -0.37
N ALA A 49 -6.18 -3.09 -1.69
CA ALA A 49 -7.33 -3.26 -2.57
C ALA A 49 -7.79 -4.71 -2.53
N GLY A 50 -9.08 -4.93 -2.23
CA GLY A 50 -9.65 -6.27 -2.09
C GLY A 50 -9.32 -6.98 -0.76
N SER A 51 -8.62 -6.33 0.17
CA SER A 51 -8.41 -6.89 1.52
C SER A 51 -9.60 -6.67 2.45
N TRP A 52 -10.59 -5.89 2.03
CA TRP A 52 -11.81 -5.66 2.80
C TRP A 52 -12.86 -6.69 2.39
N ASP A 53 -13.13 -7.63 3.28
CA ASP A 53 -14.26 -8.54 3.18
C ASP A 53 -15.52 -7.81 3.62
N VAL A 54 -16.48 -7.63 2.72
CA VAL A 54 -17.70 -6.85 2.93
C VAL A 54 -18.88 -7.67 2.45
N SER A 55 -19.89 -7.81 3.29
CA SER A 55 -21.14 -8.46 2.92
C SER A 55 -21.97 -7.61 1.95
N ASP A 56 -22.87 -8.25 1.21
CA ASP A 56 -23.79 -7.55 0.30
C ASP A 56 -24.71 -6.58 1.07
N GLU A 57 -25.09 -6.93 2.30
CA GLU A 57 -25.86 -6.08 3.21
C GLU A 57 -25.09 -4.81 3.59
N GLU A 58 -23.81 -4.93 3.93
CA GLU A 58 -22.95 -3.79 4.24
C GLU A 58 -22.74 -2.89 3.02
N ILE A 59 -22.53 -3.47 1.83
CA ILE A 59 -22.46 -2.71 0.57
C ILE A 59 -23.74 -1.91 0.35
N HIS A 60 -24.90 -2.52 0.61
CA HIS A 60 -26.19 -1.85 0.46
C HIS A 60 -26.34 -0.68 1.44
N ALA A 61 -25.97 -0.88 2.71
CA ALA A 61 -26.01 0.17 3.73
C ALA A 61 -25.08 1.34 3.39
N ILE A 62 -23.86 1.05 2.92
CA ILE A 62 -22.88 2.06 2.50
C ILE A 62 -23.44 2.87 1.31
N LYS A 63 -23.97 2.18 0.29
CA LYS A 63 -24.57 2.85 -0.88
C LYS A 63 -25.72 3.76 -0.49
N LYS A 64 -26.60 3.31 0.42
CA LYS A 64 -27.73 4.09 0.91
C LYS A 64 -27.25 5.36 1.64
N SER A 65 -26.28 5.21 2.54
CA SER A 65 -25.69 6.34 3.29
C SER A 65 -25.03 7.36 2.35
N LEU A 66 -24.31 6.89 1.33
CA LEU A 66 -23.71 7.77 0.33
C LEU A 66 -24.76 8.54 -0.48
N ASP A 67 -25.83 7.89 -0.93
CA ASP A 67 -26.89 8.53 -1.71
C ASP A 67 -27.63 9.60 -0.89
N GLU A 68 -27.93 9.31 0.39
CA GLU A 68 -28.53 10.27 1.33
C GLU A 68 -27.60 11.46 1.60
N GLY A 69 -26.30 11.19 1.81
CA GLY A 69 -25.28 12.23 1.94
C GLY A 69 -25.16 13.09 0.69
N TRP A 70 -25.20 12.49 -0.51
CA TRP A 70 -25.11 13.21 -1.78
C TRP A 70 -26.33 14.08 -2.07
N LYS A 71 -27.53 13.62 -1.70
CA LYS A 71 -28.76 14.42 -1.77
C LYS A 71 -28.69 15.65 -0.87
N THR A 72 -28.12 15.50 0.32
CA THR A 72 -27.93 16.60 1.27
C THR A 72 -26.90 17.60 0.78
N TRP A 73 -25.81 17.12 0.16
CA TRP A 73 -24.75 17.99 -0.35
C TRP A 73 -25.15 18.71 -1.64
N ARG A 74 -26.04 18.14 -2.46
CA ARG A 74 -26.74 18.87 -3.53
C ARG A 74 -27.81 19.77 -2.91
N SER A 75 -27.38 20.85 -2.26
CA SER A 75 -28.33 21.90 -1.83
C SER A 75 -29.16 22.39 -3.03
N PRO A 76 -30.40 22.84 -2.81
CA PRO A 76 -31.29 23.25 -3.88
C PRO A 76 -30.65 24.42 -4.61
N LYS A 77 -30.85 24.48 -5.93
CA LYS A 77 -30.49 25.65 -6.75
C LYS A 77 -30.81 26.92 -5.96
N SER A 78 -29.82 27.77 -5.79
CA SER A 78 -30.00 29.19 -5.50
C SER A 78 -31.06 29.72 -6.47
N ALA A 79 -32.26 29.92 -5.95
CA ALA A 79 -33.38 30.60 -6.59
C ALA A 79 -33.51 31.98 -5.95
#